data_AF-A0A1C5EP08-F1
#
_entry.id   AF-A0A1C5EP08-F1
#
_cell.length_a   1.000
_cell.length_b   1.000
_cell.length_c   1.000
_cell.angle_alpha   90.00
_cell.angle_beta   90.00
_cell.angle_gamma   90.00
#
_symmetry.space_group_name_H-M   'P 1'
#
loop_
_entity.id
_entity.type
_entity.pdbx_description
1 polymer ?
#
loop_
_entity_poly.entity_id
_entity_poly.type
_entity_poly.pdbx_seq_one_letter_code
_entity_poly.pdbx_strand_id
1 'polypeptide(L)'
;MTNMTASAKGAAKQPGRNVRQKAGLNRSILDNCPGERRRQPEYKCLLYGSELRPVPPFHTSQTCAACGRTDPQSRKGCGRLFACVHCGHEDDADHNASVEIEARARQGGTSHALRAMGEGGSVNNSTHRRPLVPSPALRRRRTRETQPATFG
;
A
#
# COMPACT_ATOMS: atom_id res chain seq x y z
N MET A 1 10.45 9.62 3.71
CA MET A 1 9.20 10.41 3.61
C MET A 1 9.36 11.89 3.97
N THR A 2 10.48 12.27 4.60
CA THR A 2 10.82 13.64 5.03
C THR A 2 10.73 14.72 3.93
N ASN A 3 10.93 14.36 2.65
CA ASN A 3 10.84 15.34 1.56
C ASN A 3 9.40 15.71 1.16
N MET A 4 8.38 14.89 1.45
CA MET A 4 7.01 15.15 0.99
C MET A 4 6.26 16.18 1.84
N THR A 5 6.57 16.28 3.14
CA THR A 5 5.89 17.18 4.09
C THR A 5 6.73 18.39 4.48
N ALA A 6 7.90 18.59 3.86
CA ALA A 6 8.74 19.75 4.08
C ALA A 6 7.99 21.05 3.72
N SER A 7 8.11 22.07 4.57
CA SER A 7 7.47 23.37 4.34
C SER A 7 8.05 24.07 3.10
N ALA A 8 7.21 24.83 2.39
CA ALA A 8 7.65 25.72 1.31
C ALA A 8 7.82 27.18 1.76
N LYS A 9 7.71 27.49 3.06
CA LYS A 9 7.74 28.88 3.55
C LYS A 9 9.01 29.64 3.16
N GLY A 10 10.15 28.96 3.02
CA GLY A 10 11.45 29.59 2.78
C GLY A 10 11.93 30.40 3.99
N ALA A 11 12.97 31.20 3.78
CA ALA A 11 13.54 32.08 4.80
C ALA A 11 12.96 33.50 4.69
N ALA A 12 13.06 34.32 5.75
CA ALA A 12 12.55 35.69 5.73
C ALA A 12 13.14 36.55 4.60
N LYS A 13 14.43 36.35 4.28
CA LYS A 13 15.12 37.05 3.18
C LYS A 13 14.76 36.54 1.78
N GLN A 14 14.24 35.32 1.68
CA GLN A 14 13.85 34.67 0.41
C GLN A 14 12.59 33.82 0.66
N PRO A 15 11.40 34.45 0.65
CA PRO A 15 10.16 33.75 0.91
C PRO A 15 9.89 32.75 -0.20
N GLY A 16 9.39 31.58 0.16
CA GLY A 16 9.08 30.54 -0.82
C GLY A 16 7.77 30.78 -1.55
N ARG A 17 7.59 30.09 -2.68
CA ARG A 17 6.43 30.21 -3.57
C ARG A 17 5.36 29.16 -3.24
N ASN A 18 4.10 29.46 -3.53
CA ASN A 18 2.96 28.54 -3.39
C ASN A 18 2.79 27.98 -1.96
N VAL A 19 3.20 28.74 -0.93
CA VAL A 19 3.23 28.28 0.48
C VAL A 19 1.85 27.80 0.94
N ARG A 20 0.78 28.56 0.65
CA ARG A 20 -0.58 28.20 1.06
C ARG A 20 -1.08 26.92 0.39
N GLN A 21 -0.82 26.77 -0.92
CA GLN A 21 -1.18 25.56 -1.67
C GLN A 21 -0.45 24.34 -1.13
N LYS A 22 0.87 24.44 -0.91
CA LYS A 22 1.66 23.34 -0.33
C LYS A 22 1.25 23.05 1.11
N ALA A 23 0.91 24.05 1.91
CA ALA A 23 0.45 23.82 3.27
C ALA A 23 -0.86 23.00 3.30
N GLY A 24 -1.79 23.27 2.39
CA GLY A 24 -2.99 22.46 2.20
C GLY A 24 -2.67 21.01 1.81
N LEU A 25 -1.79 20.82 0.82
CA LEU A 25 -1.33 19.49 0.40
C LEU A 25 -0.57 18.75 1.52
N ASN A 26 0.26 19.44 2.29
CA ASN A 26 1.00 18.84 3.39
C ASN A 26 0.05 18.34 4.48
N ARG A 27 -1.02 19.10 4.79
CA ARG A 27 -2.06 18.64 5.73
C ARG A 27 -2.71 17.36 5.22
N SER A 28 -3.18 17.33 3.98
CA SER A 28 -3.83 16.11 3.45
C SER A 28 -2.88 14.91 3.38
N ILE A 29 -1.59 15.11 3.08
CA ILE A 29 -0.58 14.04 3.13
C ILE A 29 -0.40 13.52 4.56
N LEU A 30 -0.36 14.41 5.56
CA LEU A 30 -0.21 14.04 6.96
C LEU A 30 -1.46 13.33 7.48
N ASP A 31 -2.66 13.81 7.16
CA ASP A 31 -3.93 13.16 7.54
C ASP A 31 -4.01 11.73 7.00
N ASN A 32 -3.42 11.51 5.83
CA ASN A 32 -3.35 10.22 5.18
C ASN A 32 -2.25 9.30 5.75
N CYS A 33 -1.33 9.75 6.62
CA CYS A 33 -0.30 8.93 7.28
C CYS A 33 0.36 7.82 6.42
N PRO A 34 0.90 8.11 5.21
CA PRO A 34 1.40 7.05 4.32
C PRO A 34 2.53 6.19 4.91
N GLY A 35 3.31 6.72 5.85
CA GLY A 35 4.36 5.96 6.54
C GLY A 35 3.78 4.87 7.44
N GLU A 36 2.75 5.20 8.21
CA GLU A 36 2.08 4.23 9.07
C GLU A 36 1.30 3.19 8.26
N ARG A 37 0.71 3.61 7.12
CA ARG A 37 0.08 2.68 6.17
C ARG A 37 1.04 1.62 5.61
N ARG A 38 2.34 1.89 5.56
CA ARG A 38 3.37 0.89 5.21
C ARG A 38 3.80 0.06 6.42
N ARG A 39 4.04 0.72 7.56
CA ARG A 39 4.54 0.07 8.79
C ARG A 39 3.57 -0.96 9.35
N GLN A 40 2.26 -0.66 9.36
CA GLN A 40 1.25 -1.53 9.96
C GLN A 40 1.13 -2.89 9.26
N PRO A 41 1.02 -2.97 7.91
CA PRO A 41 1.11 -4.24 7.19
C PRO A 41 2.42 -4.97 7.44
N GLU A 42 3.57 -4.28 7.41
CA GLU A 42 4.88 -4.92 7.58
C GLU A 42 4.99 -5.63 8.93
N TYR A 43 4.62 -4.94 10.01
CA TYR A 43 4.55 -5.53 11.35
C TYR A 43 3.58 -6.73 11.42
N LYS A 44 2.37 -6.58 10.88
CA LYS A 44 1.34 -7.63 10.96
C LYS A 44 1.68 -8.85 10.11
N CYS A 45 2.20 -8.65 8.90
CA CYS A 45 2.62 -9.72 8.02
C CYS A 45 3.68 -10.60 8.71
N LEU A 46 4.67 -10.00 9.37
CA LEU A 46 5.67 -10.73 10.16
C LEU A 46 5.03 -11.55 11.30
N LEU A 47 4.04 -10.98 11.99
CA LEU A 47 3.36 -11.66 13.10
C LEU A 47 2.54 -12.88 12.64
N TYR A 48 1.93 -12.81 11.46
CA TYR A 48 1.06 -13.87 10.92
C TYR A 48 1.75 -14.78 9.88
N GLY A 49 3.06 -14.63 9.67
CA GLY A 49 3.80 -15.38 8.66
C GLY A 49 3.34 -15.11 7.21
N SER A 50 2.78 -13.94 6.94
CA SER A 50 2.39 -13.50 5.60
C SER A 50 3.52 -12.72 4.92
N GLU A 51 3.57 -12.73 3.59
CA GLU A 51 4.50 -11.91 2.80
C GLU A 51 3.89 -10.53 2.51
N LEU A 52 4.69 -9.46 2.63
CA LEU A 52 4.34 -8.13 2.12
C LEU A 52 5.25 -7.81 0.94
N ARG A 53 4.68 -7.71 -0.27
CA ARG A 53 5.44 -7.37 -1.48
C ARG A 53 5.18 -5.93 -1.92
N PRO A 54 6.11 -4.98 -1.71
CA PRO A 54 5.96 -3.63 -2.22
C PRO A 54 6.15 -3.60 -3.73
N VAL A 55 5.36 -2.75 -4.38
CA VAL A 55 5.34 -2.62 -5.84
C VAL A 55 5.59 -1.15 -6.20
N PRO A 56 6.37 -0.84 -7.25
CA PRO A 56 6.56 0.55 -7.67
C PRO A 56 5.22 1.22 -8.01
N PRO A 57 4.88 2.37 -7.39
CA PRO A 57 3.55 2.97 -7.48
C PRO A 57 3.31 3.71 -8.81
N PHE A 58 4.33 3.87 -9.65
CA PHE A 58 4.25 4.72 -10.84
C PHE A 58 3.30 4.13 -11.89
N HIS A 59 2.35 4.93 -12.38
CA HIS A 59 1.44 4.58 -13.47
C HIS A 59 0.51 3.38 -13.24
N THR A 60 0.37 2.87 -12.01
CA THR A 60 -0.53 1.72 -11.73
C THR A 60 -2.00 2.05 -12.00
N SER A 61 -2.41 3.31 -11.83
CA SER A 61 -3.78 3.78 -12.13
C SER A 61 -4.01 4.20 -13.59
N GLN A 62 -2.96 4.17 -14.41
CA GLN A 62 -2.99 4.57 -15.83
C GLN A 62 -2.70 3.39 -16.78
N THR A 63 -2.31 2.25 -16.24
CA THR A 63 -1.99 1.05 -17.00
C THR A 63 -3.22 0.16 -17.05
N CYS A 64 -3.60 -0.26 -18.26
CA CYS A 64 -4.72 -1.16 -18.46
C CYS A 64 -4.34 -2.58 -18.06
N ALA A 65 -5.08 -3.19 -17.14
CA ALA A 65 -4.85 -4.57 -16.71
C ALA A 65 -5.09 -5.59 -17.83
N ALA A 66 -5.93 -5.27 -18.82
CA ALA A 66 -6.26 -6.17 -19.92
C ALA A 66 -5.18 -6.20 -21.03
N CYS A 67 -4.61 -5.04 -21.39
CA CYS A 67 -3.66 -4.94 -22.50
C CYS A 67 -2.25 -4.48 -22.11
N GLY A 68 -2.02 -4.11 -20.85
CA GLY A 68 -0.72 -3.68 -20.32
C GLY A 68 -0.26 -2.30 -20.77
N ARG A 69 -1.05 -1.56 -21.55
CA ARG A 69 -0.64 -0.24 -22.06
C ARG A 69 -0.96 0.86 -21.05
N THR A 70 0.03 1.73 -20.82
CA THR A 70 -0.09 2.91 -19.98
C THR A 70 -0.49 4.13 -20.83
N ASP A 71 -1.61 4.76 -20.51
CA ASP A 71 -2.00 6.02 -21.14
C ASP A 71 -2.76 6.93 -20.13
N PRO A 72 -2.31 8.16 -19.87
CA PRO A 72 -3.01 9.11 -19.01
C PRO A 72 -4.46 9.40 -19.44
N GLN A 73 -4.75 9.32 -20.74
CA GLN A 73 -6.10 9.49 -21.26
C GLN A 73 -7.07 8.39 -20.83
N SER A 74 -6.56 7.22 -20.44
CA SER A 74 -7.38 6.13 -19.89
C SER A 74 -7.92 6.43 -18.49
N ARG A 75 -7.33 7.45 -17.83
CA ARG A 75 -7.66 7.96 -16.50
C ARG A 75 -7.90 9.48 -16.59
N LYS A 76 -8.80 9.92 -17.48
CA LYS A 76 -9.18 11.34 -17.56
C LYS A 76 -9.86 11.77 -16.24
N GLY A 77 -9.09 12.42 -15.38
CA GLY A 77 -9.51 12.91 -14.06
C GLY A 77 -9.35 11.90 -12.92
N CYS A 78 -9.91 12.23 -11.75
CA CYS A 78 -9.84 11.42 -10.52
C CYS A 78 -11.16 10.67 -10.22
N GLY A 79 -11.88 10.21 -11.26
CA GLY A 79 -13.20 9.57 -11.11
C GLY A 79 -13.13 8.12 -10.61
N ARG A 80 -14.26 7.39 -10.67
CA ARG A 80 -14.33 5.94 -10.36
C ARG A 80 -14.16 5.02 -11.57
N LEU A 81 -14.33 5.52 -12.79
CA LEU A 81 -14.33 4.70 -14.02
C LEU A 81 -12.99 4.79 -14.74
N PHE A 82 -12.44 3.66 -15.19
CA PHE A 82 -11.30 3.54 -16.08
C PHE A 82 -11.78 3.11 -17.46
N ALA A 83 -11.24 3.71 -18.53
CA ALA A 83 -11.59 3.36 -19.90
C ALA A 83 -10.33 3.39 -20.78
N CYS A 84 -9.86 2.23 -21.21
CA CYS A 84 -8.64 2.13 -22.00
C CYS A 84 -8.86 2.67 -23.42
N VAL A 85 -8.08 3.68 -23.81
CA VAL A 85 -8.14 4.27 -25.16
C VAL A 85 -7.57 3.38 -26.27
N HIS A 86 -6.94 2.25 -25.91
CA HIS A 86 -6.28 1.36 -26.87
C HIS A 86 -7.06 0.08 -27.16
N CYS A 87 -7.66 -0.54 -26.13
CA CYS A 87 -8.40 -1.78 -26.29
C CYS A 87 -9.89 -1.65 -25.98
N GLY A 88 -10.37 -0.48 -25.53
CA GLY A 88 -11.77 -0.25 -25.17
C GLY A 88 -12.21 -0.90 -23.85
N HIS A 89 -11.28 -1.45 -23.08
CA HIS A 89 -11.61 -2.04 -21.77
C HIS A 89 -12.09 -0.98 -20.79
N GLU A 90 -13.25 -1.22 -20.19
CA GLU A 90 -13.85 -0.38 -19.15
C GLU A 90 -13.96 -1.14 -17.83
N ASP A 91 -13.66 -0.46 -16.72
CA ASP A 91 -13.67 -1.06 -15.39
C ASP A 91 -13.75 0.02 -14.30
N ASP A 92 -13.92 -0.38 -13.04
CA ASP A 92 -13.62 0.49 -11.91
C ASP A 92 -12.11 0.77 -11.82
N ALA A 93 -11.76 2.01 -11.50
CA ALA A 93 -10.39 2.50 -11.43
C ALA A 93 -9.55 1.73 -10.41
N ASP A 94 -10.12 1.46 -9.24
CA ASP A 94 -9.44 0.77 -8.15
C ASP A 94 -9.35 -0.72 -8.46
N HIS A 95 -10.36 -1.30 -9.11
CA HIS A 95 -10.31 -2.69 -9.56
C HIS A 95 -9.20 -2.89 -10.61
N ASN A 96 -9.20 -2.10 -11.70
CA ASN A 96 -8.13 -2.17 -12.71
C ASN A 96 -6.73 -1.96 -12.09
N ALA A 97 -6.59 -0.97 -11.20
CA ALA A 97 -5.33 -0.73 -10.51
C ALA A 97 -4.91 -1.92 -9.62
N SER A 98 -5.85 -2.59 -8.95
CA SER A 98 -5.56 -3.75 -8.11
C SER A 98 -5.01 -4.93 -8.92
N VAL A 99 -5.59 -5.21 -10.08
CA VAL A 99 -5.12 -6.28 -10.99
C VAL A 99 -3.74 -5.94 -11.54
N GLU A 100 -3.50 -4.70 -11.94
CA GLU A 100 -2.18 -4.25 -12.40
C GLU A 100 -1.11 -4.33 -11.29
N ILE A 101 -1.46 -3.93 -10.05
CA ILE A 101 -0.56 -4.04 -8.89
C ILE A 101 -0.21 -5.50 -8.61
N GLU A 102 -1.19 -6.41 -8.69
CA GLU A 102 -0.97 -7.84 -8.52
C GLU A 102 -0.08 -8.40 -9.64
N ALA A 103 -0.34 -8.05 -10.90
CA ALA A 103 0.47 -8.49 -12.03
C ALA A 103 1.94 -8.09 -11.87
N ARG A 104 2.20 -6.84 -11.48
CA ARG A 104 3.57 -6.36 -11.17
C ARG A 104 4.18 -7.07 -9.97
N ALA A 105 3.40 -7.33 -8.92
CA ALA A 105 3.89 -8.06 -7.76
C ALA A 105 4.35 -9.48 -8.16
N ARG A 106 3.60 -10.17 -9.03
CA ARG A 106 3.94 -11.51 -9.54
C ARG A 106 5.19 -11.50 -10.45
N GLN A 107 5.38 -10.47 -11.25
CA GLN A 107 6.52 -10.33 -12.17
C GLN A 107 7.87 -9.99 -11.50
N GLY A 108 7.90 -9.92 -10.16
CA GLY A 108 9.12 -9.58 -9.41
C GLY A 108 9.08 -8.18 -8.82
N GLY A 109 7.91 -7.73 -8.34
CA GLY A 109 7.81 -6.55 -7.48
C GLY A 109 8.92 -6.60 -6.44
N THR A 110 9.60 -5.48 -6.21
CA THR A 110 10.84 -5.44 -5.43
C THR A 110 10.62 -6.15 -4.12
N SER A 111 11.12 -7.38 -4.01
CA SER A 111 11.11 -8.10 -2.76
C SER A 111 12.07 -7.33 -1.87
N HIS A 112 11.52 -6.42 -1.07
CA HIS A 112 12.09 -6.19 0.23
C HIS A 112 11.87 -7.48 1.02
N ALA A 113 12.58 -8.55 0.65
CA ALA A 113 13.14 -9.43 1.65
C ALA A 113 13.83 -8.47 2.63
N LEU A 114 13.41 -8.47 3.89
CA LEU A 114 14.21 -7.90 4.95
C LEU A 114 15.64 -8.39 4.69
N ARG A 115 16.54 -7.49 4.31
CA ARG A 115 17.97 -7.77 4.34
C ARG A 115 18.33 -7.91 5.82
N ALA A 116 18.13 -9.10 6.36
CA ALA A 116 18.82 -9.60 7.52
C ALA A 116 20.23 -9.99 7.06
N MET A 117 21.11 -9.00 6.96
CA MET A 117 22.57 -9.14 6.86
C MET A 117 23.09 -7.95 7.69
N GLY A 118 23.75 -8.08 8.85
CA GLY A 118 24.71 -9.10 9.22
C GLY A 118 26.11 -8.50 9.11
N GLU A 119 26.46 -7.53 9.95
CA GLU A 119 27.85 -7.12 10.18
C GLU A 119 28.17 -7.26 11.68
N GLY A 120 29.00 -8.26 11.97
CA GLY A 120 30.00 -8.28 13.05
C GLY A 120 29.59 -7.92 14.47
N GLY A 121 29.32 -8.95 15.29
CA GLY A 121 29.29 -8.83 16.75
C GLY A 121 29.43 -10.20 17.41
N SER A 122 30.67 -10.70 17.50
CA SER A 122 31.03 -11.88 18.27
C SER A 122 30.69 -11.68 19.75
N VAL A 123 29.82 -12.51 20.33
CA VAL A 123 30.00 -13.10 21.67
C VAL A 123 29.06 -14.29 21.86
N ASN A 124 29.57 -15.23 22.63
CA ASN A 124 29.15 -16.58 22.94
C ASN A 124 27.93 -16.70 23.89
N ASN A 125 27.21 -17.79 23.66
CA ASN A 125 26.16 -18.44 24.44
C ASN A 125 26.17 -18.20 25.97
N SER A 126 25.04 -17.78 26.54
CA SER A 126 24.32 -18.52 27.60
C SER A 126 23.08 -17.76 28.06
N THR A 127 22.10 -18.49 28.59
CA THR A 127 20.90 -18.06 29.35
C THR A 127 19.64 -17.60 28.58
N HIS A 128 18.71 -18.55 28.44
CA HIS A 128 17.26 -18.47 28.70
C HIS A 128 16.57 -17.08 28.70
N ARG A 129 15.59 -16.88 27.80
CA ARG A 129 14.13 -17.00 28.10
C ARG A 129 13.28 -16.66 26.87
N ARG A 130 12.42 -17.59 26.46
CA ARG A 130 11.23 -17.30 25.62
C ARG A 130 10.20 -16.59 26.51
N PRO A 131 9.60 -15.45 26.10
CA PRO A 131 8.32 -15.05 26.65
C PRO A 131 7.26 -16.01 26.08
N LEU A 132 6.73 -16.89 26.94
CA LEU A 132 5.51 -17.62 26.65
C LEU A 132 4.35 -16.64 26.74
N VAL A 133 3.92 -16.06 25.61
CA VAL A 133 2.56 -15.51 25.52
C VAL A 133 1.64 -16.62 25.00
N PRO A 134 0.59 -17.00 25.73
CA PRO A 134 -0.39 -17.95 25.21
C PRO A 134 -1.17 -17.31 24.06
N SER A 135 -1.32 -18.04 22.95
CA SER A 135 -2.19 -17.64 21.86
C SER A 135 -3.65 -17.55 22.35
N PRO A 136 -4.37 -16.46 22.09
CA PRO A 136 -5.78 -16.38 22.44
C PRO A 136 -6.57 -17.40 21.62
N ALA A 137 -7.42 -18.17 22.30
CA ALA A 137 -8.26 -19.19 21.68
C ALA A 137 -9.14 -18.59 20.59
N LEU A 138 -9.07 -19.15 19.38
CA LEU A 138 -9.99 -18.85 18.28
C LEU A 138 -11.41 -19.19 18.72
N ARG A 139 -12.21 -18.18 19.08
CA ARG A 139 -13.66 -18.33 19.25
C ARG A 139 -14.25 -18.75 17.91
N ARG A 140 -14.73 -19.99 17.81
CA ARG A 140 -15.54 -20.47 16.68
C ARG A 140 -16.76 -19.55 16.54
N ARG A 141 -16.86 -18.81 15.44
CA ARG A 141 -18.09 -18.11 15.07
C ARG A 141 -19.14 -19.18 14.79
N ARG A 142 -20.27 -19.15 15.52
CA ARG A 142 -21.46 -19.92 15.16
C ARG A 142 -21.92 -19.43 13.79
N THR A 143 -21.94 -20.32 12.81
CA THR A 143 -22.65 -20.09 11.55
C THR A 143 -24.13 -19.96 11.88
N ARG A 144 -24.72 -18.82 11.51
CA ARG A 144 -26.18 -18.67 11.53
C ARG A 144 -26.67 -19.24 10.21
N GLU A 145 -27.30 -20.41 10.26
CA GLU A 145 -27.94 -21.04 9.11
C GLU A 145 -29.01 -20.09 8.55
N THR A 146 -28.81 -19.60 7.34
CA THR A 146 -29.84 -18.93 6.55
C THR A 146 -30.69 -19.99 5.88
N GLN A 147 -31.94 -20.13 6.32
CA GLN A 147 -32.95 -20.92 5.60
C GLN A 147 -33.25 -20.24 4.24
N PRO A 148 -33.43 -21.01 3.15
CA PRO A 148 -33.78 -20.44 1.85
C PRO A 148 -35.25 -19.98 1.84
N ALA A 149 -35.49 -18.75 1.35
CA ALA A 149 -36.82 -18.25 1.09
C ALA A 149 -37.42 -18.98 -0.13
N THR A 150 -38.51 -19.70 0.10
CA THR A 150 -39.38 -20.24 -0.96
C THR A 150 -40.18 -19.09 -1.57
N PHE A 151 -40.06 -18.87 -2.88
CA PHE A 151 -40.94 -17.99 -3.63
C PHE A 151 -42.27 -18.71 -3.91
N GLY A 152 -43.37 -18.02 -3.63
CA GLY A 152 -44.75 -18.36 -4.01
C GLY A 152 -45.50 -17.07 -4.28
#